data_AF-A0A3M6V5Q7-F1
#
_entry.id   AF-A0A3M6V5Q7-F1
#
_cell.length_a   1.000
_cell.length_b   1.000
_cell.length_c   1.000
_cell.angle_alpha   90.00
_cell.angle_beta   90.00
_cell.angle_gamma   90.00
#
_symmetry.space_group_name_H-M   'P 1'
#
loop_
_entity.id
_entity.type
_entity.pdbx_description
1 polymer ?
#
loop_
_entity_poly.entity_id
_entity_poly.type
_entity_poly.pdbx_seq_one_letter_code
_entity_poly.pdbx_strand_id
1 'polypeptide(L)'
;EGGSEDNDWSSGGGGGTFVVRQNNTPLIIAGGGGGLYYLTKRHAACDASTNTTGNPGYRSAGSGGIGGLGGQSGNASYAGGSGGGFFSNGSDENADGGRGFLQGGMGGKGDGLKANGGFGGGGGAYGGGGGGGYSGGGGGGGGKMNKDSCGGGGGSFNSGKDQKNECCYQSDGPGQVTITLL
;
A
#
# COMPACT_ATOMS: atom_id res chain seq x y z
N GLU A 1 -6.08 1.12 -7.90
CA GLU A 1 -6.23 2.36 -7.11
C GLU A 1 -7.03 2.09 -5.85
N GLY A 2 -6.84 2.88 -4.78
CA GLY A 2 -7.70 2.89 -3.60
C GLY A 2 -8.81 3.93 -3.79
N GLY A 3 -9.94 3.77 -3.09
CA GLY A 3 -11.08 4.69 -3.26
C GLY A 3 -10.81 6.09 -2.69
N SER A 4 -11.64 7.05 -3.09
CA SER A 4 -11.81 8.36 -2.46
C SER A 4 -13.31 8.71 -2.49
N GLU A 5 -13.84 9.22 -1.39
CA GLU A 5 -15.25 9.65 -1.30
C GLU A 5 -15.33 11.18 -1.39
N ASP A 6 -16.33 11.71 -2.10
CA ASP A 6 -16.43 13.12 -2.53
C ASP A 6 -16.45 14.17 -1.39
N ASN A 7 -16.58 13.75 -0.13
CA ASN A 7 -16.63 14.63 1.04
C ASN A 7 -15.52 14.38 2.07
N ASP A 8 -14.57 13.47 1.81
CA ASP A 8 -13.54 13.11 2.77
C ASP A 8 -12.12 13.33 2.22
N TRP A 9 -11.26 13.90 3.06
CA TRP A 9 -9.88 14.25 2.65
C TRP A 9 -8.90 13.09 2.80
N SER A 10 -9.43 11.87 2.99
CA SER A 10 -8.69 10.62 3.16
C SER A 10 -8.99 9.64 2.02
N SER A 11 -7.96 8.93 1.55
CA SER A 11 -8.10 7.84 0.57
C SER A 11 -7.50 6.53 1.07
N GLY A 12 -8.04 5.42 0.56
CA GLY A 12 -7.49 4.10 0.80
C GLY A 12 -6.17 3.91 0.03
N GLY A 13 -5.37 2.94 0.45
CA GLY A 13 -4.16 2.56 -0.29
C GLY A 13 -4.51 1.82 -1.58
N GLY A 14 -3.69 1.99 -2.62
CA GLY A 14 -3.75 1.14 -3.81
C GLY A 14 -3.23 -0.26 -3.51
N GLY A 15 -3.84 -1.29 -4.10
CA GLY A 15 -3.30 -2.64 -4.02
C GLY A 15 -2.19 -2.90 -5.05
N GLY A 16 -1.47 -4.00 -4.85
CA GLY A 16 -0.41 -4.44 -5.76
C GLY A 16 -0.93 -5.25 -6.96
N THR A 17 -0.06 -5.40 -7.96
CA THR A 17 -0.27 -6.25 -9.14
C THR A 17 0.65 -7.47 -9.05
N PHE A 18 0.11 -8.67 -9.22
CA PHE A 18 0.81 -9.93 -8.91
C PHE A 18 0.90 -10.85 -10.13
N VAL A 19 2.11 -11.28 -10.46
CA VAL A 19 2.35 -12.44 -11.32
C VAL A 19 3.08 -13.50 -10.50
N VAL A 20 2.38 -14.60 -10.23
CA VAL A 20 2.78 -15.63 -9.27
C VAL A 20 2.50 -16.99 -9.89
N ARG A 21 3.41 -17.95 -9.70
CA ARG A 21 3.21 -19.33 -10.15
C ARG A 21 2.14 -20.02 -9.30
N GLN A 22 1.57 -21.12 -9.81
CA GLN A 22 0.56 -21.92 -9.12
C GLN A 22 1.02 -22.46 -7.74
N ASN A 23 2.32 -22.61 -7.53
CA ASN A 23 2.91 -23.03 -6.25
C ASN A 23 3.22 -21.84 -5.31
N ASN A 24 2.59 -20.69 -5.51
CA ASN A 24 2.79 -19.46 -4.73
C ASN A 24 4.22 -18.89 -4.78
N THR A 25 4.99 -19.22 -5.82
CA THR A 25 6.29 -18.58 -6.04
C THR A 25 6.10 -17.26 -6.79
N PRO A 26 6.42 -16.10 -6.19
CA PRO A 26 6.29 -14.81 -6.86
C PRO A 26 7.30 -14.70 -8.01
N LEU A 27 6.87 -14.14 -9.15
CA LEU A 27 7.74 -13.84 -10.28
C LEU A 27 8.00 -12.34 -10.36
N ILE A 28 6.94 -11.57 -10.51
CA ILE A 28 6.99 -10.11 -10.49
C ILE A 28 5.76 -9.60 -9.74
N ILE A 29 5.98 -8.67 -8.82
CA ILE A 29 4.95 -7.98 -8.06
C ILE A 29 5.26 -6.49 -8.07
N ALA A 30 4.31 -5.68 -8.51
CA ALA A 30 4.38 -4.23 -8.38
C ALA A 30 3.60 -3.79 -7.13
N GLY A 31 4.24 -3.00 -6.26
CA GLY A 31 3.57 -2.39 -5.12
C GLY A 31 2.56 -1.30 -5.54
N GLY A 32 1.53 -1.11 -4.73
CA GLY A 32 0.58 -0.01 -4.85
C GLY A 32 1.02 1.22 -4.05
N GLY A 33 0.55 2.41 -4.43
CA GLY A 33 0.76 3.64 -3.66
C GLY A 33 -0.06 3.68 -2.37
N GLY A 34 0.43 4.41 -1.38
CA GLY A 34 -0.31 4.72 -0.16
C GLY A 34 -1.39 5.77 -0.40
N GLY A 35 -2.46 5.68 0.38
CA GLY A 35 -3.55 6.64 0.43
C GLY A 35 -3.14 7.93 1.12
N LEU A 36 -3.85 9.00 0.79
CA LEU A 36 -3.51 10.37 1.13
C LEU A 36 -4.38 10.89 2.27
N TYR A 37 -3.86 11.86 3.04
CA TYR A 37 -4.63 12.68 3.98
C TYR A 37 -4.23 14.16 3.84
N TYR A 38 -5.11 14.97 3.25
CA TYR A 38 -4.86 16.41 3.04
C TYR A 38 -3.50 16.71 2.36
N LEU A 39 -3.14 15.97 1.32
CA LEU A 39 -1.84 16.12 0.68
C LEU A 39 -1.73 17.49 -0.02
N THR A 40 -0.69 18.26 0.30
CA THR A 40 -0.41 19.56 -0.36
C THR A 40 0.72 19.47 -1.37
N LYS A 41 1.57 18.44 -1.22
CA LYS A 41 2.64 18.11 -2.16
C LYS A 41 2.89 16.61 -2.15
N ARG A 42 3.44 16.08 -3.23
CA ARG A 42 3.82 14.68 -3.31
C ARG A 42 4.99 14.39 -2.34
N HIS A 43 4.94 13.23 -1.69
CA HIS A 43 6.04 12.70 -0.89
C HIS A 43 6.41 11.29 -1.36
N ALA A 44 7.69 11.05 -1.62
CA ALA A 44 8.16 9.76 -2.13
C ALA A 44 7.85 8.57 -1.19
N ALA A 45 7.67 8.83 0.10
CA ALA A 45 7.29 7.80 1.06
C ALA A 45 5.85 7.28 0.86
N CYS A 46 4.98 8.03 0.17
CA CYS A 46 3.64 7.56 -0.21
C CYS A 46 3.67 6.64 -1.42
N ASP A 47 4.71 6.74 -2.24
CA ASP A 47 4.78 6.02 -3.50
C ASP A 47 5.16 4.55 -3.28
N ALA A 48 4.84 3.70 -4.25
CA ALA A 48 5.32 2.32 -4.26
C ALA A 48 6.85 2.27 -4.35
N SER A 49 7.44 1.22 -3.78
CA SER A 49 8.88 0.99 -3.75
C SER A 49 9.27 -0.10 -4.73
N THR A 50 10.37 0.07 -5.46
CA THR A 50 10.98 -1.01 -6.26
C THR A 50 11.71 -2.04 -5.40
N ASN A 51 11.92 -1.74 -4.12
CA ASN A 51 12.52 -2.67 -3.17
C ASN A 51 11.47 -3.63 -2.62
N THR A 52 11.94 -4.73 -2.06
CA THR A 52 11.09 -5.71 -1.36
C THR A 52 10.53 -5.20 -0.03
N THR A 53 10.91 -4.01 0.41
CA THR A 53 10.41 -3.36 1.62
C THR A 53 9.39 -2.28 1.25
N GLY A 54 8.25 -2.29 1.94
CA GLY A 54 7.26 -1.23 1.83
C GLY A 54 7.74 0.07 2.48
N ASN A 55 7.15 1.19 2.10
CA ASN A 55 7.46 2.48 2.70
C ASN A 55 6.66 2.70 3.99
N PRO A 56 7.16 3.52 4.92
CA PRO A 56 6.44 3.88 6.16
C PRO A 56 5.33 4.92 5.96
N GLY A 57 5.37 5.69 4.86
CA GLY A 57 4.52 6.86 4.67
C GLY A 57 5.16 8.17 5.14
N TYR A 58 4.45 9.29 4.99
CA TYR A 58 4.94 10.62 5.38
C TYR A 58 4.12 11.18 6.54
N ARG A 59 4.82 11.67 7.58
CA ARG A 59 4.22 12.08 8.87
C ARG A 59 3.27 11.00 9.42
N SER A 60 3.64 9.74 9.17
CA SER A 60 2.96 8.57 9.66
C SER A 60 3.73 7.96 10.82
N ALA A 61 3.01 7.34 11.75
CA ALA A 61 3.61 6.51 12.79
C ALA A 61 3.86 5.06 12.33
N GLY A 62 3.29 4.65 11.18
CA GLY A 62 3.42 3.30 10.64
C GLY A 62 4.81 2.98 10.06
N SER A 63 5.05 1.69 9.83
CA SER A 63 6.24 1.17 9.15
C SER A 63 5.83 0.26 8.00
N GLY A 64 6.61 0.26 6.92
CA GLY A 64 6.41 -0.69 5.84
C GLY A 64 6.85 -2.10 6.24
N GLY A 65 6.20 -3.09 5.67
CA GLY A 65 6.55 -4.50 5.83
C GLY A 65 7.88 -4.82 5.14
N ILE A 66 8.52 -5.89 5.60
CA ILE A 66 9.82 -6.37 5.12
C ILE A 66 9.66 -7.83 4.70
N GLY A 67 10.32 -8.23 3.61
CA GLY A 67 10.43 -9.64 3.23
C GLY A 67 9.10 -10.31 2.89
N GLY A 68 8.14 -9.55 2.38
CA GLY A 68 6.84 -10.06 1.98
C GLY A 68 5.73 -9.90 3.04
N LEU A 69 6.05 -9.29 4.19
CA LEU A 69 5.09 -9.05 5.26
C LEU A 69 4.25 -7.80 4.98
N GLY A 70 3.05 -7.75 5.58
CA GLY A 70 2.20 -6.57 5.60
C GLY A 70 2.80 -5.43 6.43
N GLY A 71 2.37 -4.22 6.11
CA GLY A 71 2.76 -3.01 6.83
C GLY A 71 2.20 -2.98 8.24
N GLN A 72 2.83 -2.17 9.08
CA GLN A 72 2.43 -1.95 10.46
C GLN A 72 1.98 -0.50 10.66
N SER A 73 1.06 -0.33 11.60
CA SER A 73 0.58 0.94 12.07
C SER A 73 1.29 1.31 13.37
N GLY A 74 1.52 2.60 13.60
CA GLY A 74 2.24 3.08 14.77
C GLY A 74 1.39 3.43 15.97
N ASN A 75 0.18 2.84 16.11
CA ASN A 75 -0.76 3.13 17.18
C ASN A 75 -1.01 4.65 17.36
N ALA A 76 -1.62 5.27 16.35
CA ALA A 76 -1.97 6.68 16.35
C ALA A 76 -3.49 6.86 16.25
N SER A 77 -4.02 7.86 16.96
CA SER A 77 -5.47 8.15 17.02
C SER A 77 -6.15 8.42 15.67
N TYR A 78 -5.37 8.61 14.61
CA TYR A 78 -5.88 8.86 13.25
C TYR A 78 -5.20 7.98 12.19
N ALA A 79 -4.67 6.82 12.56
CA ALA A 79 -4.05 5.89 11.62
C ALA A 79 -5.12 5.17 10.77
N GLY A 80 -4.93 5.17 9.45
CA GLY A 80 -5.59 4.25 8.53
C GLY A 80 -4.99 2.85 8.58
N GLY A 81 -5.64 1.89 7.91
CA GLY A 81 -5.19 0.51 7.86
C GLY A 81 -3.91 0.37 7.03
N SER A 82 -3.03 -0.55 7.42
CA SER A 82 -1.78 -0.81 6.69
C SER A 82 -2.01 -1.69 5.46
N GLY A 83 -1.07 -1.67 4.51
CA GLY A 83 -1.13 -2.53 3.33
C GLY A 83 -0.82 -3.99 3.64
N GLY A 84 -1.44 -4.91 2.91
CA GLY A 84 -1.11 -6.33 2.89
C GLY A 84 0.14 -6.62 2.06
N GLY A 85 0.94 -7.56 2.54
CA GLY A 85 2.08 -8.11 1.80
C GLY A 85 1.71 -9.40 1.06
N PHE A 86 2.71 -10.11 0.57
CA PHE A 86 2.53 -11.39 -0.09
C PHE A 86 2.15 -12.47 0.93
N PHE A 87 2.83 -12.49 2.09
CA PHE A 87 2.69 -13.55 3.09
C PHE A 87 1.72 -13.22 4.23
N SER A 88 1.50 -11.95 4.54
CA SER A 88 0.64 -11.55 5.66
C SER A 88 -0.20 -10.31 5.38
N ASN A 89 -1.27 -10.17 6.15
CA ASN A 89 -2.10 -8.96 6.15
C ASN A 89 -1.33 -7.77 6.73
N GLY A 90 -1.77 -6.56 6.38
CA GLY A 90 -1.43 -5.35 7.10
C GLY A 90 -2.17 -5.28 8.44
N SER A 91 -1.67 -4.46 9.36
CA SER A 91 -2.35 -4.20 10.64
C SER A 91 -3.65 -3.41 10.47
N ASP A 92 -4.63 -3.76 11.28
CA ASP A 92 -5.86 -3.01 11.50
C ASP A 92 -5.62 -1.90 12.55
N GLU A 93 -6.30 -0.77 12.39
CA GLU A 93 -6.36 0.33 13.37
C GLU A 93 -7.77 0.91 13.42
N ASN A 94 -7.92 2.23 13.18
CA ASN A 94 -9.22 2.86 13.02
C ASN A 94 -9.87 2.47 11.68
N ALA A 95 -9.13 1.85 10.76
CA ALA A 95 -9.62 1.22 9.55
C ALA A 95 -8.92 -0.14 9.35
N ASP A 96 -9.51 -1.02 8.56
CA ASP A 96 -8.98 -2.37 8.36
C ASP A 96 -7.72 -2.33 7.48
N GLY A 97 -6.76 -3.18 7.81
CA GLY A 97 -5.59 -3.47 7.00
C GLY A 97 -5.97 -4.26 5.74
N GLY A 98 -5.17 -4.08 4.68
CA GLY A 98 -5.28 -4.88 3.48
C GLY A 98 -4.90 -6.34 3.75
N ARG A 99 -5.65 -7.27 3.16
CA ARG A 99 -5.33 -8.70 3.24
C ARG A 99 -4.14 -9.00 2.36
N GLY A 100 -3.24 -9.86 2.83
CA GLY A 100 -2.11 -10.28 2.03
C GLY A 100 -2.53 -11.13 0.83
N PHE A 101 -1.66 -11.27 -0.17
CA PHE A 101 -1.98 -11.99 -1.41
C PHE A 101 -2.42 -13.44 -1.13
N LEU A 102 -1.67 -14.16 -0.29
CA LEU A 102 -2.02 -15.53 0.12
C LEU A 102 -3.25 -15.62 1.03
N GLN A 103 -3.75 -14.47 1.51
CA GLN A 103 -5.00 -14.35 2.26
C GLN A 103 -6.16 -13.83 1.38
N GLY A 104 -5.99 -13.83 0.06
CA GLY A 104 -7.02 -13.45 -0.92
C GLY A 104 -6.91 -12.02 -1.44
N GLY A 105 -5.94 -11.22 -0.96
CA GLY A 105 -5.62 -9.91 -1.53
C GLY A 105 -6.73 -8.85 -1.44
N MET A 106 -7.76 -9.07 -0.62
CA MET A 106 -8.85 -8.11 -0.43
C MET A 106 -8.33 -6.80 0.17
N GLY A 107 -8.82 -5.67 -0.33
CA GLY A 107 -8.53 -4.36 0.26
C GLY A 107 -9.19 -4.19 1.63
N GLY A 108 -8.58 -3.39 2.50
CA GLY A 108 -9.10 -3.05 3.82
C GLY A 108 -10.29 -2.11 3.74
N LYS A 109 -11.26 -2.28 4.62
CA LYS A 109 -12.42 -1.41 4.75
C LYS A 109 -12.04 -0.09 5.43
N GLY A 110 -12.49 1.04 4.87
CA GLY A 110 -12.40 2.34 5.51
C GLY A 110 -13.37 2.47 6.69
N ASP A 111 -13.12 3.45 7.56
CA ASP A 111 -14.01 3.74 8.68
C ASP A 111 -15.24 4.55 8.26
N GLY A 112 -16.43 4.12 8.68
CA GLY A 112 -17.67 4.82 8.37
C GLY A 112 -17.91 4.99 6.86
N LEU A 113 -17.86 6.25 6.39
CA LEU A 113 -18.03 6.65 4.98
C LEU A 113 -16.69 6.86 4.25
N LYS A 114 -15.58 6.47 4.87
CA LYS A 114 -14.26 6.63 4.26
C LYS A 114 -13.97 5.52 3.26
N ALA A 115 -13.05 5.83 2.35
CA ALA A 115 -12.71 4.95 1.26
C ALA A 115 -12.04 3.63 1.70
N ASN A 116 -12.39 2.57 0.98
CA ASN A 116 -11.72 1.28 1.09
C ASN A 116 -10.38 1.28 0.34
N GLY A 117 -9.48 0.42 0.78
CA GLY A 117 -8.27 0.08 0.04
C GLY A 117 -8.57 -0.73 -1.23
N GLY A 118 -7.70 -0.62 -2.21
CA GLY A 118 -7.83 -1.33 -3.47
C GLY A 118 -7.55 -2.84 -3.34
N PHE A 119 -8.14 -3.63 -4.24
CA PHE A 119 -7.78 -5.04 -4.42
C PHE A 119 -6.28 -5.19 -4.72
N GLY A 120 -5.67 -6.24 -4.19
CA GLY A 120 -4.22 -6.40 -4.10
C GLY A 120 -3.65 -5.96 -2.75
N GLY A 121 -4.49 -5.89 -1.71
CA GLY A 121 -4.07 -5.65 -0.34
C GLY A 121 -3.85 -4.18 0.04
N GLY A 122 -4.52 -3.22 -0.60
CA GLY A 122 -4.50 -1.82 -0.11
C GLY A 122 -5.22 -1.71 1.23
N GLY A 123 -4.74 -0.88 2.16
CA GLY A 123 -5.38 -0.62 3.45
C GLY A 123 -6.53 0.40 3.37
N GLY A 124 -7.48 0.32 4.30
CA GLY A 124 -8.63 1.23 4.38
C GLY A 124 -8.30 2.61 4.94
N ALA A 125 -9.14 3.59 4.62
CA ALA A 125 -8.94 4.97 5.05
C ALA A 125 -9.55 5.27 6.43
N TYR A 126 -8.72 5.86 7.29
CA TYR A 126 -9.14 6.71 8.42
C TYR A 126 -8.29 7.98 8.41
N GLY A 127 -6.97 7.80 8.33
CA GLY A 127 -6.04 8.66 7.61
C GLY A 127 -5.78 8.09 6.20
N GLY A 128 -4.54 8.12 5.74
CA GLY A 128 -4.17 7.47 4.47
C GLY A 128 -3.99 5.96 4.61
N GLY A 129 -4.59 5.14 3.76
CA GLY A 129 -4.36 3.68 3.80
C GLY A 129 -2.96 3.27 3.31
N GLY A 130 -2.37 2.19 3.81
CA GLY A 130 -1.10 1.68 3.29
C GLY A 130 -1.26 0.97 1.94
N GLY A 131 -0.29 1.07 1.03
CA GLY A 131 -0.31 0.39 -0.26
C GLY A 131 -0.02 -1.11 -0.14
N GLY A 132 -0.73 -1.95 -0.89
CA GLY A 132 -0.47 -3.39 -0.96
C GLY A 132 0.71 -3.73 -1.87
N GLY A 133 1.22 -4.97 -1.85
CA GLY A 133 2.33 -5.35 -2.73
C GLY A 133 3.02 -6.63 -2.32
N TYR A 134 4.30 -6.76 -2.68
CA TYR A 134 5.14 -7.82 -2.15
C TYR A 134 5.25 -7.64 -0.63
N SER A 135 5.66 -6.46 -0.17
CA SER A 135 5.46 -6.07 1.23
C SER A 135 4.43 -4.95 1.30
N GLY A 136 3.64 -4.92 2.36
CA GLY A 136 2.67 -3.85 2.56
C GLY A 136 3.32 -2.55 3.00
N GLY A 137 2.74 -1.42 2.65
CA GLY A 137 3.12 -0.10 3.15
C GLY A 137 2.48 0.20 4.52
N GLY A 138 3.10 1.06 5.31
CA GLY A 138 2.59 1.45 6.62
C GLY A 138 1.26 2.21 6.53
N GLY A 139 0.35 1.97 7.48
CA GLY A 139 -0.86 2.77 7.61
C GLY A 139 -0.51 4.23 7.86
N GLY A 140 -1.21 5.16 7.21
CA GLY A 140 -0.99 6.60 7.26
C GLY A 140 -1.79 7.27 8.36
N GLY A 141 -1.11 8.10 9.14
CA GLY A 141 -1.69 8.87 10.23
C GLY A 141 -0.79 8.90 11.45
N GLY A 142 -0.81 10.03 12.14
CA GLY A 142 0.02 10.34 13.30
C GLY A 142 -0.60 11.52 14.03
N GLY A 143 -0.52 11.56 15.36
CA GLY A 143 -1.27 12.46 16.26
C GLY A 143 -1.57 13.89 15.76
N LYS A 144 -2.74 14.42 16.17
CA LYS A 144 -3.39 15.67 15.74
C LYS A 144 -3.43 15.87 14.21
N MET A 145 -4.36 15.20 13.52
CA MET A 145 -4.80 15.51 12.13
C MET A 145 -3.76 16.25 11.26
N ASN A 146 -2.56 15.67 11.10
CA ASN A 146 -1.48 16.36 10.41
C ASN A 146 -1.84 16.41 8.92
N LYS A 147 -2.34 17.58 8.48
CA LYS A 147 -2.46 17.90 7.07
C LYS A 147 -1.11 17.67 6.39
N ASP A 148 -1.15 17.31 5.11
CA ASP A 148 0.02 16.90 4.35
C ASP A 148 0.66 15.61 4.88
N SER A 149 -0.11 14.53 4.98
CA SER A 149 0.36 13.18 5.36
C SER A 149 -0.20 12.10 4.44
N CYS A 150 0.40 10.91 4.49
CA CYS A 150 -0.01 9.76 3.70
C CYS A 150 0.40 8.43 4.34
N GLY A 151 -0.28 7.36 3.94
CA GLY A 151 0.19 6.00 4.14
C GLY A 151 1.39 5.70 3.26
N GLY A 152 2.16 4.68 3.61
CA GLY A 152 3.30 4.25 2.81
C GLY A 152 2.87 3.41 1.62
N GLY A 153 3.61 3.50 0.50
CA GLY A 153 3.41 2.58 -0.62
C GLY A 153 4.01 1.20 -0.37
N GLY A 154 3.48 0.18 -1.06
CA GLY A 154 3.93 -1.21 -0.96
C GLY A 154 5.30 -1.44 -1.63
N GLY A 155 5.99 -2.48 -1.18
CA GLY A 155 7.21 -2.99 -1.79
C GLY A 155 6.91 -3.85 -3.02
N SER A 156 7.87 -3.91 -3.94
CA SER A 156 7.81 -4.69 -5.18
C SER A 156 8.76 -5.89 -5.14
N PHE A 157 8.62 -6.80 -6.09
CA PHE A 157 9.49 -7.97 -6.24
C PHE A 157 9.69 -8.28 -7.72
N ASN A 158 10.90 -8.68 -8.10
CA ASN A 158 11.21 -9.14 -9.45
C ASN A 158 12.27 -10.25 -9.35
N SER A 159 11.97 -11.45 -9.84
CA SER A 159 12.90 -12.59 -9.90
C SER A 159 13.49 -12.80 -11.30
N GLY A 160 13.23 -11.90 -12.25
CA GLY A 160 13.80 -11.95 -13.59
C GLY A 160 15.32 -11.73 -13.58
N LYS A 161 16.02 -12.24 -14.58
CA LYS A 161 17.46 -12.00 -14.75
C LYS A 161 17.74 -10.62 -15.36
N ASP A 162 16.89 -10.18 -16.29
CA ASP A 162 17.00 -8.89 -16.98
C ASP A 162 15.88 -7.96 -16.50
N GLN A 163 16.10 -7.34 -15.35
CA GLN A 163 15.06 -6.55 -14.68
C GLN A 163 15.03 -5.10 -15.19
N LYS A 164 13.82 -4.59 -15.42
CA LYS A 164 13.54 -3.16 -15.50
C LYS A 164 12.54 -2.81 -14.41
N ASN A 165 13.04 -2.19 -13.35
CA ASN A 165 12.24 -1.78 -12.20
C ASN A 165 12.14 -0.25 -12.25
N GLU A 166 11.01 0.27 -12.71
CA GLU A 166 10.73 1.69 -12.71
C GLU A 166 9.84 2.03 -11.52
N CYS A 167 10.20 3.09 -10.80
CA CYS A 167 9.60 3.37 -9.52
C CYS A 167 8.72 4.61 -9.49
N CYS A 168 7.78 4.46 -8.57
CA CYS A 168 7.24 5.46 -7.66
C CYS A 168 6.15 6.36 -8.24
N TYR A 169 6.34 6.92 -9.43
CA TYR A 169 5.30 7.73 -10.04
C TYR A 169 5.42 7.68 -11.55
N GLN A 170 4.42 7.05 -12.15
CA GLN A 170 4.12 7.19 -13.55
C GLN A 170 2.83 7.99 -13.64
N SER A 171 2.84 9.06 -14.43
CA SER A 171 1.63 9.85 -14.76
C SER A 171 0.61 9.05 -15.58
N ASP A 172 1.03 7.88 -16.08
CA ASP A 172 0.38 7.17 -17.18
C ASP A 172 -0.41 5.93 -16.71
N GLY A 173 -0.59 5.71 -15.40
CA GLY A 173 -1.52 4.70 -14.87
C GLY A 173 -1.09 3.95 -13.60
N PRO A 174 -1.86 2.93 -13.17
CA PRO A 174 -1.58 2.10 -11.99
C PRO A 174 -0.36 1.18 -12.21
N GLY A 175 0.11 0.54 -11.13
CA GLY A 175 1.27 -0.37 -11.18
C GLY A 175 1.13 -1.48 -12.24
N GLN A 176 2.04 -1.48 -13.22
CA GLN A 176 2.09 -2.42 -14.35
C GLN A 176 3.18 -3.48 -14.15
N VAL A 177 2.91 -4.70 -14.60
CA VAL A 177 3.90 -5.78 -14.72
C VAL A 177 3.94 -6.25 -16.17
N THR A 178 5.12 -6.24 -16.79
CA THR A 178 5.35 -6.71 -18.16
C THR A 178 6.35 -7.87 -18.14
N ILE A 179 5.99 -8.99 -18.78
CA ILE A 179 6.85 -10.16 -18.91
C ILE A 179 7.12 -10.39 -20.39
N THR A 180 8.40 -10.38 -20.76
CA THR A 180 8.87 -10.77 -22.08
C THR A 180 9.59 -12.10 -21.98
N LEU A 181 9.14 -13.09 -22.74
CA LEU A 181 9.84 -14.36 -22.91
C LEU A 181 10.88 -14.17 -24.02
N LEU A 182 12.14 -14.49 -23.72
CA LEU A 182 13.25 -14.52 -24.68
C LEU A 182 13.46 -15.96 -25.17
#